data_AF-A0A553SNI3-F1
#
_entry.id   AF-A0A553SNI3-F1
#
_cell.length_a   1.000
_cell.length_b   1.000
_cell.length_c   1.000
_cell.angle_alpha   90.00
_cell.angle_beta   90.00
_cell.angle_gamma   90.00
#
_symmetry.space_group_name_H-M   'P 1'
#
loop_
_entity.id
_entity.type
_entity.pdbx_description
1 polymer ?
#
loop_
_entity_poly.entity_id
_entity_poly.type
_entity_poly.pdbx_seq_one_letter_code
_entity_poly.pdbx_strand_id
1 'polypeptide(L)'
;MASLKERLKELRKIHKLTQSNVAEFLGISESAYGYYEQGRNEPSLASLKILADKYNVNTSYLLGETDFPSKDIAKVILAGEEITLTAEEYKVFEELKRHPILFHDLAKDPKKKIKELIKLQKARNILFADDEEENEENGFGELED
;
A
#
# COMPACT_ATOMS: atom_id res chain seq x y z
N MET A 1 0.85 9.42 19.59
CA MET A 1 1.22 8.27 18.75
C MET A 1 0.25 7.14 19.05
N ALA A 2 -0.33 6.52 18.02
CA ALA A 2 -1.23 5.37 18.19
C ALA A 2 -0.45 4.15 18.70
N SER A 3 -1.07 3.39 19.58
CA SER A 3 -0.49 2.17 20.16
C SER A 3 -0.53 0.99 19.17
N LEU A 4 0.35 0.00 19.37
CA LEU A 4 0.43 -1.21 18.53
C LEU A 4 -0.95 -1.85 18.30
N LYS A 5 -1.75 -2.03 19.36
CA LYS A 5 -3.09 -2.63 19.27
C LYS A 5 -4.05 -1.84 18.37
N GLU A 6 -3.95 -0.51 18.39
CA GLU A 6 -4.78 0.38 17.57
C GLU A 6 -4.36 0.27 16.11
N ARG A 7 -3.06 0.30 15.83
CA ARG A 7 -2.51 0.17 14.47
C ARG A 7 -2.81 -1.18 13.83
N LEU A 8 -2.71 -2.27 14.58
CA LEU A 8 -3.09 -3.61 14.08
C LEU A 8 -4.57 -3.67 13.69
N LYS A 9 -5.44 -3.12 14.55
CA LYS A 9 -6.89 -3.08 14.30
C LYS A 9 -7.25 -2.19 13.13
N GLU A 10 -6.59 -1.04 13.00
CA GLU A 10 -6.78 -0.10 11.90
C GLU A 10 -6.34 -0.70 10.56
N LEU A 11 -5.11 -1.20 10.48
CA LEU A 11 -4.58 -1.83 9.26
C LEU A 11 -5.45 -3.00 8.83
N ARG A 12 -5.85 -3.88 9.75
CA ARG A 12 -6.77 -4.98 9.42
C ARG A 12 -8.06 -4.47 8.75
N LYS A 13 -8.66 -3.40 9.30
CA LYS A 13 -9.89 -2.80 8.76
C LYS A 13 -9.68 -2.14 7.40
N ILE A 14 -8.57 -1.41 7.22
CA ILE A 14 -8.20 -0.79 5.94
C ILE A 14 -8.09 -1.85 4.85
N HIS A 15 -7.46 -2.99 5.17
CA HIS A 15 -7.32 -4.12 4.27
C HIS A 15 -8.59 -5.01 4.17
N LYS A 16 -9.69 -4.63 4.81
CA LYS A 16 -10.98 -5.37 4.83
C LYS A 16 -10.87 -6.82 5.30
N LEU A 17 -9.95 -7.11 6.23
CA LEU A 17 -9.71 -8.46 6.75
C LEU A 17 -10.48 -8.72 8.05
N THR A 18 -10.87 -9.97 8.27
CA THR A 18 -11.38 -10.43 9.58
C THR A 18 -10.23 -10.79 10.52
N GLN A 19 -10.49 -10.90 11.83
CA GLN A 19 -9.47 -11.37 12.79
C GLN A 19 -9.01 -12.80 12.45
N SER A 20 -9.93 -13.64 12.00
CA SER A 20 -9.63 -14.99 11.51
C SER A 20 -8.67 -14.99 10.32
N ASN A 21 -8.87 -14.11 9.32
CA ASN A 21 -7.96 -14.05 8.15
C ASN A 21 -6.52 -13.69 8.53
N VAL A 22 -6.32 -12.79 9.50
CA VAL A 22 -4.97 -12.40 9.94
C VAL A 22 -4.35 -13.49 10.82
N ALA A 23 -5.16 -14.14 11.65
CA ALA A 23 -4.72 -15.25 12.48
C ALA A 23 -4.24 -16.45 11.62
N GLU A 24 -4.96 -16.77 10.55
CA GLU A 24 -4.58 -17.79 9.57
C GLU A 24 -3.22 -17.46 8.93
N PHE A 25 -3.02 -16.21 8.51
CA PHE A 25 -1.74 -15.77 7.94
C PHE A 25 -0.57 -15.89 8.92
N LEU A 26 -0.84 -15.76 10.23
CA LEU A 26 0.15 -15.90 11.29
C LEU A 26 0.32 -17.33 11.79
N GLY A 27 -0.53 -18.27 11.39
CA GLY A 27 -0.55 -19.62 11.93
C GLY A 27 -0.94 -19.68 13.42
N ILE A 28 -1.80 -18.77 13.89
CA ILE A 28 -2.29 -18.71 15.28
C ILE A 28 -3.82 -18.78 15.34
N SER A 29 -4.39 -18.90 16.53
CA SER A 29 -5.85 -18.85 16.70
C SER A 29 -6.41 -17.44 16.53
N GLU A 30 -7.66 -17.34 16.07
CA GLU A 30 -8.38 -16.06 15.98
C GLU A 30 -8.39 -15.30 17.30
N SER A 31 -8.63 -16.01 18.43
CA SER A 31 -8.61 -15.40 19.76
C SER A 31 -7.23 -14.84 20.12
N ALA A 32 -6.15 -15.51 19.74
CA ALA A 32 -4.79 -15.04 19.99
C ALA A 32 -4.52 -13.72 19.25
N TYR A 33 -4.93 -13.63 17.98
CA TYR A 33 -4.84 -12.36 17.24
C TYR A 33 -5.78 -11.28 17.83
N GLY A 34 -6.99 -11.66 18.25
CA GLY A 34 -7.91 -10.77 18.94
C GLY A 34 -7.33 -10.18 20.23
N TYR A 35 -6.51 -10.94 20.97
CA TYR A 35 -5.78 -10.44 22.13
C TYR A 35 -4.71 -9.40 21.77
N TYR A 36 -4.11 -9.46 20.59
CA TYR A 36 -3.22 -8.40 20.10
C TYR A 36 -3.98 -7.09 19.88
N GLU A 37 -5.13 -7.12 19.21
CA GLU A 37 -5.95 -5.92 18.97
C GLU A 37 -6.60 -5.33 20.23
N GLN A 38 -6.69 -6.13 21.30
CA GLN A 38 -7.13 -5.68 22.62
C GLN A 38 -5.98 -5.18 23.50
N GLY A 39 -4.73 -5.45 23.12
CA GLY A 39 -3.54 -5.19 23.93
C GLY A 39 -3.42 -6.08 25.17
N ARG A 40 -4.03 -7.27 25.15
CA ARG A 40 -3.92 -8.27 26.22
C ARG A 40 -2.63 -9.09 26.10
N ASN A 41 -2.20 -9.35 24.86
CA ASN A 41 -0.95 -10.01 24.53
C ASN A 41 -0.19 -9.17 23.50
N GLU A 42 1.11 -9.39 23.41
CA GLU A 42 1.96 -8.80 22.37
C GLU A 42 2.33 -9.85 21.32
N PRO A 43 2.40 -9.48 20.03
CA PRO A 43 2.91 -10.37 19.00
C PRO A 43 4.41 -10.61 19.18
N SER A 44 4.88 -11.82 18.83
CA SER A 44 6.31 -12.10 18.78
C SER A 44 7.02 -11.24 17.74
N LEU A 45 8.36 -11.12 17.82
CA LEU A 45 9.15 -10.45 16.79
C LEU A 45 8.92 -11.05 15.39
N ALA A 46 8.77 -12.38 15.30
CA ALA A 46 8.47 -13.06 14.04
C ALA A 46 7.08 -12.64 13.52
N SER A 47 6.07 -12.64 14.38
CA SER A 47 4.71 -12.20 14.05
C SER A 47 4.68 -10.73 13.62
N LEU A 48 5.42 -9.85 14.29
CA LEU A 48 5.54 -8.44 13.92
C LEU A 48 6.14 -8.25 12.52
N LYS A 49 7.18 -9.01 12.17
CA LYS A 49 7.77 -8.96 10.82
C LYS A 49 6.75 -9.39 9.76
N ILE A 50 6.07 -10.51 10.00
CA ILE A 50 5.03 -11.05 9.11
C ILE A 50 3.89 -10.04 8.93
N LEU A 51 3.42 -9.40 10.01
CA LEU A 51 2.38 -8.36 9.96
C LEU A 51 2.86 -7.12 9.20
N ALA A 52 4.10 -6.69 9.46
CA ALA A 52 4.73 -5.57 8.76
C ALA A 52 4.83 -5.85 7.25
N ASP A 53 5.21 -7.06 6.84
CA ASP A 53 5.20 -7.48 5.44
C ASP A 53 3.78 -7.50 4.86
N LYS A 54 2.82 -8.11 5.58
CA LYS A 54 1.41 -8.23 5.15
C LYS A 54 0.77 -6.88 4.84
N TYR A 55 1.01 -5.91 5.71
CA TYR A 55 0.43 -4.57 5.59
C TYR A 55 1.33 -3.60 4.81
N ASN A 56 2.46 -4.06 4.29
CA ASN A 56 3.47 -3.25 3.63
C ASN A 56 3.90 -2.01 4.45
N VAL A 57 4.12 -2.22 5.74
CA VAL A 57 4.56 -1.19 6.68
C VAL A 57 5.87 -1.53 7.38
N ASN A 58 6.54 -0.55 7.95
CA ASN A 58 7.71 -0.78 8.79
C ASN A 58 7.31 -1.19 10.23
N THR A 59 8.17 -1.93 10.92
CA THR A 59 7.91 -2.36 12.30
C THR A 59 7.92 -1.21 13.30
N SER A 60 8.62 -0.11 13.02
CA SER A 60 8.56 1.11 13.83
C SER A 60 7.17 1.77 13.78
N TYR A 61 6.48 1.65 12.64
CA TYR A 61 5.07 1.96 12.50
C TYR A 61 4.21 0.89 13.16
N LEU A 62 4.66 -0.36 13.24
CA LEU A 62 4.12 -1.35 14.19
C LEU A 62 3.97 -0.77 15.60
N LEU A 63 5.12 -0.34 16.11
CA LEU A 63 5.39 -0.17 17.53
C LEU A 63 5.07 1.22 18.07
N GLY A 64 4.59 2.14 17.24
CA GLY A 64 4.28 3.52 17.67
C GLY A 64 5.46 4.48 17.60
N GLU A 65 6.63 4.06 17.11
CA GLU A 65 7.86 4.86 17.07
C GLU A 65 7.85 5.94 15.98
N THR A 66 7.08 5.70 14.92
CA THR A 66 6.88 6.63 13.79
C THR A 66 5.43 6.58 13.32
N ASP A 67 4.89 7.70 12.85
CA ASP A 67 3.57 7.74 12.18
C ASP A 67 3.67 7.51 10.66
N PHE A 68 4.88 7.26 10.14
CA PHE A 68 5.11 6.94 8.73
C PHE A 68 5.04 5.42 8.49
N PRO A 69 4.02 4.90 7.77
CA PRO A 69 3.80 3.47 7.64
C PRO A 69 4.79 2.78 6.71
N SER A 70 5.25 3.40 5.63
CA SER A 70 5.92 2.68 4.53
C SER A 70 7.23 1.96 4.91
N LYS A 71 7.41 0.76 4.37
CA LYS A 71 8.66 -0.02 4.37
C LYS A 71 9.70 0.51 3.38
N ASP A 72 9.22 1.16 2.32
CA ASP A 72 10.00 1.64 1.18
C ASP A 72 10.13 3.17 1.22
N ILE A 73 10.45 3.73 2.38
CA ILE A 73 10.77 5.16 2.46
C ILE A 73 12.18 5.36 1.92
N ALA A 74 12.28 5.78 0.66
CA ALA A 74 13.54 6.27 0.14
C ALA A 74 13.77 7.67 0.72
N LYS A 75 14.71 7.76 1.67
CA LYS A 75 15.25 9.05 2.13
C LYS A 75 16.24 9.55 1.07
N VAL A 76 15.89 10.63 0.40
CA VAL A 76 16.74 11.26 -0.61
C VAL A 76 17.14 12.65 -0.11
N ILE A 77 18.42 12.97 -0.19
CA ILE A 77 18.89 14.34 0.06
C ILE A 77 18.78 15.12 -1.25
N LEU A 78 17.92 16.14 -1.25
CA LEU A 78 17.68 17.03 -2.39
C LEU A 78 17.96 18.46 -1.94
N ALA A 79 18.92 19.12 -2.60
CA ALA A 79 19.32 20.50 -2.28
C ALA A 79 19.66 20.75 -0.78
N GLY A 80 20.14 19.73 -0.07
CA GLY A 80 20.47 19.81 1.36
C GLY A 80 19.29 19.56 2.30
N GLU A 81 18.09 19.32 1.76
CA GLU A 81 16.90 18.93 2.52
C GLU A 81 16.68 17.42 2.41
N GLU A 82 16.30 16.80 3.53
CA GLU A 82 15.91 15.39 3.55
C GLU A 82 14.45 15.28 3.11
N ILE A 83 14.22 14.62 1.97
CA ILE A 83 12.89 14.36 1.44
C ILE A 83 12.62 12.86 1.54
N THR A 84 11.46 12.52 2.10
CA THR A 84 10.96 11.15 2.15
C THR A 84 10.00 10.89 1.00
N LEU A 85 10.29 9.87 0.19
CA LEU A 85 9.40 9.37 -0.86
C LEU A 85 8.78 8.04 -0.43
N THR A 86 7.48 7.87 -0.67
CA THR A 86 6.80 6.57 -0.59
C THR A 86 7.26 5.64 -1.73
N ALA A 87 6.94 4.35 -1.63
CA ALA A 87 7.25 3.37 -2.69
C ALA A 87 6.66 3.77 -4.04
N GLU A 88 5.42 4.27 -4.02
CA GLU A 88 4.67 4.69 -5.20
C GLU A 88 5.31 5.93 -5.83
N GLU A 89 5.64 6.93 -5.01
CA GLU A 89 6.33 8.14 -5.47
C GLU A 89 7.72 7.81 -6.02
N TYR A 90 8.45 6.89 -5.39
CA TYR A 90 9.75 6.43 -5.88
C TYR A 90 9.64 5.70 -7.22
N LYS A 91 8.64 4.81 -7.39
CA LYS A 91 8.38 4.15 -8.68
C LYS A 91 8.03 5.15 -9.76
N VAL A 92 7.15 6.11 -9.48
CA VAL A 92 6.80 7.20 -10.40
C VAL A 92 8.06 7.98 -10.77
N PHE A 93 8.91 8.31 -9.79
CA PHE A 93 10.16 9.02 -10.04
C PHE A 93 11.13 8.24 -10.94
N GLU A 94 11.30 6.93 -10.72
CA GLU A 94 12.12 6.07 -11.57
C GLU A 94 11.58 6.00 -13.01
N GLU A 95 10.27 5.90 -13.19
CA GLU A 95 9.65 5.95 -14.52
C GLU A 95 9.84 7.32 -15.19
N LEU A 96 9.70 8.42 -14.45
CA LEU A 96 9.95 9.75 -14.98
C LEU A 96 11.39 9.93 -15.48
N LYS A 97 12.39 9.34 -14.79
CA LYS A 97 13.78 9.35 -15.26
C LYS A 97 13.98 8.63 -16.59
N ARG A 98 13.19 7.59 -16.86
CA ARG A 98 13.24 6.83 -18.13
C ARG A 98 12.69 7.62 -19.31
N HIS A 99 12.01 8.75 -19.07
CA HIS A 99 11.43 9.60 -20.10
C HIS A 99 12.02 11.03 -20.04
N PRO A 100 13.20 11.28 -20.63
CA PRO A 100 13.91 12.56 -20.53
C PRO A 100 13.11 13.79 -20.97
N ILE A 101 12.27 13.63 -22.01
CA ILE A 101 11.43 14.73 -22.53
C ILE A 101 10.34 15.10 -21.52
N LEU A 102 9.68 14.09 -20.95
CA LEU A 102 8.66 14.31 -19.92
C LEU A 102 9.26 14.95 -18.68
N PHE A 103 10.46 14.49 -18.28
CA PHE A 103 11.20 15.06 -17.17
C PHE A 103 11.57 16.53 -17.42
N HIS A 104 12.07 16.85 -18.62
CA HIS A 104 12.38 18.23 -19.01
C HIS A 104 11.14 19.14 -18.99
N ASP A 105 10.03 18.69 -19.58
CA ASP A 105 8.78 19.43 -19.60
C ASP A 105 8.24 19.70 -18.18
N LEU A 106 8.30 18.68 -17.31
CA LEU A 106 7.92 18.79 -15.90
C LEU A 106 8.81 19.79 -15.15
N ALA A 107 10.12 19.79 -15.42
CA ALA A 107 11.05 20.73 -14.79
C ALA A 107 10.81 22.18 -15.26
N LYS A 108 10.39 22.37 -16.52
CA LYS A 108 10.18 23.69 -17.12
C LYS A 108 8.85 24.33 -16.74
N ASP A 109 7.75 23.57 -16.79
CA ASP A 109 6.42 24.03 -16.37
C ASP A 109 5.61 22.88 -15.74
N PRO A 110 5.85 22.60 -14.44
CA PRO A 110 5.24 21.47 -13.76
C PRO A 110 3.71 21.55 -13.76
N LYS A 111 3.16 22.76 -13.53
CA LYS A 111 1.72 22.98 -13.39
C LYS A 111 1.00 22.64 -14.68
N LYS A 112 1.52 23.12 -15.81
CA LYS A 112 0.93 22.82 -17.13
C LYS A 112 1.02 21.32 -17.43
N LYS A 113 2.19 20.71 -17.23
CA LYS A 113 2.39 19.30 -17.58
C LYS A 113 1.57 18.35 -16.73
N ILE A 114 1.45 18.58 -15.42
CA ILE A 114 0.58 17.79 -14.53
C ILE A 114 -0.88 17.88 -14.99
N LYS A 115 -1.36 19.07 -15.39
CA LYS A 115 -2.74 19.23 -15.90
C LYS A 115 -2.97 18.43 -17.19
N GLU A 116 -1.98 18.34 -18.07
CA GLU A 116 -2.04 17.51 -19.27
C GLU A 116 -2.07 16.01 -18.93
N LEU A 117 -1.21 15.55 -18.03
CA LEU A 117 -1.19 14.15 -17.58
C LEU A 117 -2.53 13.73 -16.95
N ILE A 118 -3.13 14.58 -16.13
CA ILE A 118 -4.45 14.32 -15.54
C ILE A 118 -5.52 14.20 -16.63
N LYS A 119 -5.48 15.04 -17.67
CA LYS A 119 -6.42 14.94 -18.80
C LYS A 119 -6.22 13.64 -19.57
N LEU A 120 -4.99 13.25 -19.86
CA LEU A 120 -4.66 11.99 -20.54
C LEU A 120 -5.13 10.78 -19.72
N GLN A 121 -4.89 10.79 -18.42
CA GLN A 121 -5.32 9.72 -17.52
C GLN A 121 -6.85 9.57 -17.50
N LYS A 122 -7.59 10.69 -17.45
CA LYS A 122 -9.05 10.68 -17.55
C LYS A 122 -9.54 10.14 -18.90
N ALA A 123 -8.91 10.59 -19.99
CA ALA A 123 -9.26 10.11 -21.33
C ALA A 123 -8.99 8.61 -21.47
N ARG A 124 -7.85 8.12 -20.97
CA ARG A 124 -7.53 6.68 -20.91
C ARG A 124 -8.61 5.92 -20.15
N ASN A 125 -8.97 6.35 -18.95
CA ASN A 125 -9.97 5.66 -18.15
C ASN A 125 -11.36 5.62 -18.83
N ILE A 126 -11.69 6.61 -19.68
CA ILE A 126 -12.94 6.61 -20.44
C ILE A 126 -12.84 5.69 -21.66
N LEU A 127 -11.70 5.69 -22.36
CA LEU A 127 -11.51 4.93 -23.61
C LEU A 127 -11.30 3.43 -23.39
N PHE A 128 -10.85 3.02 -22.20
CA PHE A 128 -10.54 1.64 -21.85
C PHE A 128 -11.41 1.12 -20.70
N ALA A 129 -12.58 1.73 -20.45
CA ALA A 129 -13.54 1.27 -19.44
C ALA A 129 -14.32 0.02 -19.87
N ASP A 130 -14.39 -0.27 -21.18
CA ASP A 130 -15.24 -1.33 -21.73
C ASP A 130 -14.52 -2.69 -21.89
N ASP A 131 -13.19 -2.76 -21.67
CA ASP A 131 -12.40 -3.99 -21.89
C ASP A 131 -12.23 -4.89 -20.63
N GLU A 132 -12.67 -4.45 -19.44
CA GLU A 132 -12.51 -5.21 -18.19
C GLU A 132 -13.76 -5.99 -17.75
N GLU A 133 -14.95 -5.76 -18.33
CA GLU A 133 -16.19 -6.47 -17.93
C GLU A 133 -16.41 -7.84 -18.62
N GLU A 134 -15.68 -8.19 -19.69
CA GLU A 134 -15.89 -9.47 -20.41
C GLU A 134 -15.13 -10.69 -19.85
N ASN A 135 -14.31 -10.56 -18.79
CA ASN A 135 -13.48 -11.67 -18.28
C ASN A 135 -13.99 -12.37 -17.00
N GLU A 136 -15.21 -12.12 -16.53
CA GLU A 136 -15.77 -12.83 -15.36
C GLU A 136 -16.96 -13.77 -15.66
N GLU A 137 -17.44 -13.90 -16.90
CA GLU A 137 -18.69 -14.65 -17.16
C GLU A 137 -18.57 -16.04 -17.82
N ASN A 138 -17.39 -16.65 -17.97
CA ASN A 138 -17.26 -17.99 -18.60
C ASN A 138 -16.45 -19.01 -17.78
N GLY A 139 -16.76 -19.16 -16.49
CA GLY A 139 -15.98 -19.99 -15.57
C GLY A 139 -16.73 -21.01 -14.71
N PHE A 140 -18.03 -21.24 -14.91
CA PHE A 140 -18.74 -22.34 -14.26
C PHE A 140 -19.62 -23.06 -15.28
N GLY A 141 -18.97 -23.93 -16.06
CA GLY A 141 -19.67 -24.99 -16.77
C GLY A 141 -20.33 -25.91 -15.75
N GLU A 142 -21.65 -26.03 -15.90
CA GLU A 142 -22.52 -27.00 -15.26
C GLU A 142 -21.85 -28.38 -15.21
N LEU A 143 -21.77 -28.95 -14.00
CA LEU A 143 -21.76 -30.39 -13.84
C LEU A 143 -23.15 -30.75 -13.30
N GLU A 144 -24.10 -30.92 -14.22
CA GLU A 144 -25.28 -31.74 -13.97
C GLU A 144 -24.99 -33.17 -14.43
N ASP A 145 -25.33 -34.08 -13.51
CA ASP A 145 -25.48 -35.55 -13.53
C ASP A 145 -24.25 -36.47 -13.69
#